data_AF-A0AAV8Z315-F1
#
_entry.id   AF-A0AAV8Z315-F1
#
_cell.length_a   1.000
_cell.length_b   1.000
_cell.length_c   1.000
_cell.angle_alpha   90.00
_cell.angle_beta   90.00
_cell.angle_gamma   90.00
#
_symmetry.space_group_name_H-M   'P 1'
#
loop_
_entity.id
_entity.type
_entity.pdbx_description
1 polymer ?
#
loop_
_entity_poly.entity_id
_entity_poly.type
_entity_poly.pdbx_seq_one_letter_code
_entity_poly.pdbx_strand_id
1 'polypeptide(L)'
;MQRSPEQRMAIKFCVKLEKSAAETIPMLKKAFGVDCLSDRQIFRWHKAFAEGRENVNDENRAGRSSTSSSDDNVKRVRDLLNTDRRLSVRFISETLDITKTIVHEIEEGKMSYEKEQERLLRLWDEVQSEEEFDDGEEE
;
A
#
# COMPACT_ATOMS: atom_id res chain seq x y z
N MET A 1 8.85 -8.49 -1.95
CA MET A 1 7.68 -9.31 -1.59
C MET A 1 7.15 -8.83 -0.25
N GLN A 2 6.15 -7.96 -0.23
CA GLN A 2 5.58 -7.43 1.02
C GLN A 2 4.56 -8.44 1.58
N ARG A 3 5.04 -9.43 2.35
CA ARG A 3 4.22 -10.50 2.96
C ARG A 3 3.45 -10.08 4.23
N SER A 4 3.54 -8.80 4.61
CA SER A 4 2.99 -8.30 5.87
C SER A 4 1.52 -7.86 5.90
N PRO A 5 0.83 -7.47 4.80
CA PRO A 5 -0.52 -6.92 4.90
C PRO A 5 -1.56 -7.99 5.24
N GLU A 6 -1.44 -9.21 4.71
CA GLU A 6 -2.36 -10.32 5.00
C GLU A 6 -2.40 -10.67 6.49
N GLN A 7 -1.23 -10.84 7.12
CA GLN A 7 -1.15 -11.12 8.56
C GLN A 7 -1.67 -9.95 9.42
N ARG A 8 -1.53 -8.70 8.96
CA ARG A 8 -2.12 -7.52 9.61
C ARG A 8 -3.64 -7.50 9.49
N MET A 9 -4.21 -7.92 8.36
CA MET A 9 -5.65 -8.10 8.23
C MET A 9 -6.16 -9.16 9.19
N ALA A 10 -5.44 -10.28 9.33
CA ALA A 10 -5.78 -11.32 10.29
C ALA A 10 -5.75 -10.79 11.74
N ILE A 11 -4.76 -9.97 12.10
CA ILE A 11 -4.73 -9.29 13.41
C ILE A 11 -5.95 -8.38 13.59
N LYS A 12 -6.29 -7.57 12.58
CA LYS A 12 -7.46 -6.67 12.61
C LYS A 12 -8.77 -7.45 12.78
N PHE A 13 -8.88 -8.60 12.11
CA PHE A 13 -10.00 -9.51 12.24
C PHE A 13 -10.13 -10.05 13.68
N CYS A 14 -9.02 -10.50 14.29
CA CYS A 14 -9.02 -10.92 15.69
C CYS A 14 -9.47 -9.82 16.65
N VAL A 15 -9.07 -8.56 16.42
CA VAL A 15 -9.53 -7.41 17.22
C VAL A 15 -11.04 -7.20 17.06
N LYS A 16 -11.58 -7.30 15.84
CA LYS A 16 -13.03 -7.21 15.60
C LYS A 16 -13.83 -8.34 16.24
N LEU A 17 -13.20 -9.50 16.44
CA LEU A 17 -13.76 -10.63 17.19
C LEU A 17 -13.58 -10.50 18.71
N GLU A 18 -13.15 -9.33 19.20
CA GLU A 18 -12.89 -9.04 20.61
C GLU A 18 -11.87 -9.99 21.25
N LYS A 19 -10.97 -10.56 20.44
CA LYS A 19 -9.89 -11.43 20.93
C LYS A 19 -8.76 -10.62 21.52
N SER A 20 -8.25 -11.10 22.66
CA SER A 20 -7.10 -10.50 23.31
C SER A 20 -5.82 -10.72 22.48
N ALA A 21 -4.80 -9.90 22.70
CA ALA A 21 -3.50 -10.08 22.05
C ALA A 21 -2.88 -11.44 22.41
N ALA A 22 -3.11 -11.92 23.64
CA ALA A 22 -2.63 -13.21 24.12
C ALA A 22 -3.27 -14.40 23.39
N GLU A 23 -4.52 -14.28 22.93
CA GLU A 23 -5.17 -15.27 22.06
C GLU A 23 -4.78 -15.11 20.59
N THR A 24 -4.56 -13.87 20.15
CA THR A 24 -4.24 -13.56 18.74
C THR A 24 -2.87 -14.12 18.32
N ILE A 25 -1.86 -14.05 19.19
CA ILE A 25 -0.51 -14.56 18.93
C ILE A 25 -0.49 -16.06 18.58
N PRO A 26 -1.05 -16.98 19.40
CA PRO A 26 -1.06 -18.40 19.08
C PRO A 26 -1.93 -18.71 17.86
N MET A 27 -3.01 -17.97 17.60
CA MET A 27 -3.83 -18.13 16.40
C MET A 27 -3.03 -17.80 15.12
N LEU A 28 -2.27 -16.70 15.12
CA LEU A 28 -1.42 -16.31 14.00
C LEU A 28 -0.27 -17.28 13.78
N LYS A 29 0.39 -17.73 14.86
CA LYS A 29 1.44 -18.76 14.75
C LYS A 29 0.92 -20.07 14.17
N LYS A 30 -0.32 -20.44 14.50
CA LYS A 30 -0.96 -21.63 13.93
C LYS A 30 -1.29 -21.46 12.45
N ALA A 31 -1.75 -20.27 12.04
CA ALA A 31 -2.12 -19.99 10.66
C ALA A 31 -0.91 -19.80 9.73
N PHE A 32 0.11 -19.05 10.16
CA PHE A 32 1.23 -18.60 9.32
C PHE A 32 2.55 -19.33 9.61
N GLY A 33 2.62 -20.13 10.68
CA GLY A 33 3.78 -20.97 10.99
C GLY A 33 5.09 -20.19 11.07
N VAL A 34 6.07 -20.62 10.27
CA VAL A 34 7.43 -20.04 10.24
C VAL A 34 7.45 -18.62 9.67
N ASP A 35 6.50 -18.28 8.80
CA ASP A 35 6.41 -16.96 8.17
C ASP A 35 5.63 -15.95 9.03
N CYS A 36 5.19 -16.34 10.23
CA CYS A 36 4.43 -15.48 11.14
C CYS A 36 5.24 -14.26 11.60
N LEU A 37 4.56 -13.11 11.70
CA LEU A 37 5.09 -11.91 12.35
C LEU A 37 5.58 -12.21 13.77
N SER A 38 6.61 -11.50 14.20
CA SER A 38 7.09 -11.60 15.58
C SER A 38 6.02 -11.17 16.58
N ASP A 39 6.03 -11.75 17.78
CA ASP A 39 5.08 -11.44 18.86
C ASP A 39 5.01 -9.92 19.15
N ARG A 40 6.16 -9.23 19.05
CA ARG A 40 6.25 -7.77 19.22
C ARG A 40 5.53 -7.00 18.10
N GLN A 41 5.62 -7.46 16.86
CA GLN A 41 4.90 -6.84 15.73
C GLN A 41 3.40 -7.11 15.82
N ILE A 42 3.01 -8.34 16.17
CA ILE A 42 1.61 -8.72 16.39
C ILE A 42 1.00 -7.83 17.47
N PHE A 43 1.66 -7.71 18.62
CA PHE A 43 1.19 -6.88 19.73
C PHE A 43 1.05 -5.40 19.32
N ARG A 44 2.04 -4.86 18.60
CA ARG A 44 1.99 -3.47 18.11
C ARG A 44 0.77 -3.22 17.22
N TRP A 45 0.51 -4.12 16.26
CA TRP A 45 -0.62 -4.01 15.35
C TRP A 45 -1.95 -4.24 16.05
N HIS A 46 -2.03 -5.23 16.94
CA HIS A 46 -3.22 -5.52 17.75
C HIS A 46 -3.63 -4.31 18.57
N LYS A 47 -2.68 -3.70 19.28
CA LYS A 47 -2.90 -2.45 20.03
C LYS A 47 -3.38 -1.32 19.11
N ALA A 48 -2.72 -1.10 17.97
CA ALA A 48 -3.09 -0.03 17.05
C ALA A 48 -4.53 -0.20 16.52
N PHE A 49 -4.94 -1.43 16.17
CA PHE A 49 -6.31 -1.71 15.74
C PHE A 49 -7.32 -1.58 16.89
N ALA A 50 -6.96 -1.97 18.12
CA ALA A 50 -7.80 -1.79 19.30
C ALA A 50 -8.00 -0.30 19.64
N GLU A 51 -7.01 0.55 19.33
CA GLU A 51 -7.08 2.01 19.45
C GLU A 51 -7.85 2.69 18.29
N GLY A 52 -8.44 1.92 17.37
CA GLY A 52 -9.30 2.43 16.30
C GLY A 52 -8.60 2.70 14.97
N ARG A 53 -7.34 2.28 14.78
CA ARG A 53 -6.70 2.34 13.46
C ARG A 53 -7.46 1.47 12.47
N GLU A 54 -7.72 1.97 11.26
CA GLU A 54 -8.34 1.16 10.21
C GLU A 54 -7.36 0.72 9.11
N ASN A 55 -6.25 1.44 8.95
CA ASN A 55 -5.30 1.17 7.88
C ASN A 55 -4.36 -0.02 8.22
N VAL A 56 -4.30 -0.98 7.31
CA VAL A 56 -3.47 -2.19 7.36
C VAL A 56 -2.05 -1.94 6.85
N ASN A 57 -1.88 -0.91 6.03
CA ASN A 57 -0.57 -0.49 5.54
C ASN A 57 0.20 0.24 6.64
N ASP A 58 1.53 0.16 6.57
CA ASP A 58 2.36 1.04 7.40
C ASP A 58 1.99 2.48 7.06
N GLU A 59 1.82 3.31 8.09
CA GLU A 59 1.79 4.76 7.87
C GLU A 59 3.14 5.14 7.28
N ASN A 60 3.14 6.12 6.36
CA ASN A 60 4.38 6.70 5.83
C ASN A 60 5.28 7.01 7.02
N ARG A 61 6.37 6.25 7.12
CA ARG A 61 7.28 6.32 8.26
C ARG A 61 7.82 7.74 8.29
N ALA A 62 7.50 8.51 9.32
CA ALA A 62 8.12 9.81 9.59
C ALA A 62 9.58 9.66 10.06
N GLY A 63 10.35 8.83 9.36
CA GLY A 63 11.77 8.60 9.57
C GLY A 63 12.51 9.17 8.37
N ARG A 64 12.94 10.43 8.50
CA ARG A 64 13.72 11.20 7.52
C ARG A 64 13.15 11.06 6.09
N SER A 65 11.97 11.64 5.88
CA SER A 65 11.83 12.39 4.63
C SER A 65 12.98 13.40 4.65
N SER A 66 13.89 13.32 3.67
CA SER A 66 14.59 14.53 3.26
C SER A 66 13.53 15.62 3.18
N THR A 67 13.81 16.79 3.73
CA THR A 67 12.93 17.96 3.92
C THR A 67 12.39 18.55 2.60
N SER A 68 12.22 17.72 1.59
CA SER A 68 12.20 17.99 0.17
C SER A 68 10.88 17.52 -0.46
N SER A 69 10.20 16.51 0.11
CA SER A 69 8.98 15.91 -0.46
C SER A 69 7.74 16.14 0.41
N SER A 70 7.43 17.40 0.71
CA SER A 70 6.12 17.77 1.31
C SER A 70 4.98 17.32 0.37
N ASP A 71 3.86 16.82 0.91
CA ASP A 71 2.68 16.40 0.12
C ASP A 71 2.19 17.48 -0.86
N ASP A 72 2.43 18.75 -0.52
CA ASP A 72 2.16 19.91 -1.38
C ASP A 72 3.08 19.97 -2.61
N ASN A 73 4.38 19.68 -2.46
CA ASN A 73 5.33 19.58 -3.58
C ASN A 73 4.96 18.41 -4.50
N VAL A 74 4.55 17.28 -3.91
CA VAL A 74 4.10 16.10 -4.66
C VAL A 74 2.85 16.42 -5.48
N LYS A 75 1.88 17.14 -4.90
CA LYS A 75 0.67 17.57 -5.61
C LYS A 75 1.02 18.51 -6.77
N ARG A 76 1.83 19.54 -6.52
CA ARG A 76 2.23 20.52 -7.56
C ARG A 76 2.97 19.88 -8.74
N VAL A 77 3.88 18.94 -8.47
CA VAL A 77 4.58 18.18 -9.52
C VAL A 77 3.60 17.31 -10.32
N ARG A 78 2.66 16.65 -9.65
CA ARG A 78 1.62 15.84 -10.32
C ARG A 78 0.70 16.67 -11.20
N ASP A 79 0.26 17.83 -10.73
CA ASP A 79 -0.61 18.73 -11.49
C ASP A 79 0.09 19.22 -12.77
N LEU A 80 1.39 19.54 -12.68
CA LEU A 80 2.19 19.95 -13.84
C LEU A 80 2.36 18.82 -14.86
N LEU A 81 2.69 17.62 -14.40
CA LEU A 81 2.84 16.42 -15.24
C LEU A 81 1.53 15.93 -15.87
N ASN A 82 0.40 16.18 -15.21
CA ASN A 82 -0.92 15.87 -15.76
C ASN A 82 -1.37 16.88 -16.83
N THR A 83 -0.83 18.11 -16.79
CA THR A 83 -1.06 19.12 -17.81
C THR A 83 -0.25 18.83 -19.07
N ASP A 84 1.04 18.46 -18.91
CA ASP A 84 1.88 18.00 -20.01
C ASP A 84 2.87 16.92 -19.51
N ARG A 85 2.68 15.69 -19.98
CA ARG A 85 3.51 14.54 -19.61
C ARG A 85 4.90 14.58 -20.25
N ARG A 86 5.15 15.49 -21.20
CA ARG A 86 6.43 15.60 -21.91
C ARG A 86 7.37 16.63 -21.28
N LEU A 87 6.97 17.25 -20.16
CA LEU A 87 7.81 18.20 -19.45
C LEU A 87 9.07 17.53 -18.92
N SER A 88 10.21 18.18 -19.16
CA SER A 88 11.49 17.70 -18.63
C SER A 88 11.56 17.96 -17.12
N VAL A 89 12.22 17.06 -16.39
CA VAL A 89 12.52 17.21 -14.96
C VAL A 89 13.16 18.56 -14.64
N ARG A 90 14.01 19.07 -15.55
CA ARG A 90 14.62 20.40 -15.43
C ARG A 90 13.58 21.51 -15.45
N PHE A 91 12.62 21.45 -16.36
CA PHE A 91 11.55 22.46 -16.47
C PHE A 91 10.64 22.44 -15.25
N ILE A 92 10.29 21.25 -14.75
CA ILE A 92 9.46 21.09 -13.54
C ILE A 92 10.18 21.67 -12.31
N SER A 93 11.48 21.39 -12.18
CA SER A 93 12.35 21.91 -11.12
C SER A 93 12.42 23.43 -11.13
N GLU A 94 12.64 24.04 -12.30
CA GLU A 94 12.72 25.49 -12.47
C GLU A 94 11.35 26.17 -12.25
N THR A 95 10.25 25.51 -12.63
CA THR A 95 8.88 26.05 -12.49
C THR A 95 8.39 26.05 -11.05
N LEU A 96 8.71 24.99 -10.30
CA LEU A 96 8.20 24.80 -8.94
C LEU A 96 9.20 25.21 -7.86
N ASP A 97 10.41 25.64 -8.24
CA ASP A 97 11.54 25.90 -7.34
C ASP A 97 11.85 24.70 -6.43
N ILE A 98 11.78 23.51 -7.01
CA ILE A 98 11.98 22.22 -6.35
C ILE A 98 13.27 21.61 -6.90
N THR A 99 14.09 20.98 -6.06
CA THR A 99 15.31 20.33 -6.55
C THR A 99 14.98 19.16 -7.48
N LYS A 100 15.79 18.98 -8.53
CA LYS A 100 15.60 17.91 -9.53
C LYS A 100 15.51 16.52 -8.90
N THR A 101 16.22 16.29 -7.79
CA THR A 101 16.17 15.04 -7.03
C THR A 101 14.75 14.70 -6.58
N ILE A 102 14.00 15.67 -6.08
CA ILE A 102 12.63 15.48 -5.60
C ILE A 102 11.71 15.14 -6.77
N VAL A 103 11.88 15.83 -7.90
CA VAL A 103 11.08 15.57 -9.10
C VAL A 103 11.32 14.14 -9.61
N HIS A 104 12.58 13.69 -9.64
CA HIS A 104 12.90 12.30 -9.98
C HIS A 104 12.28 11.28 -9.03
N GLU A 105 12.37 11.49 -7.71
CA GLU A 105 11.75 10.61 -6.72
C GLU A 105 10.22 10.50 -6.92
N ILE A 106 9.56 11.62 -7.24
CA ILE A 106 8.11 11.66 -7.49
C ILE A 106 7.75 10.97 -8.81
N GLU A 107 8.52 11.19 -9.88
CA GLU A 107 8.32 10.53 -11.18
C GLU A 107 8.53 9.02 -11.10
N GLU A 108 9.60 8.56 -10.43
CA GLU A 108 9.87 7.14 -10.23
C GLU A 108 8.76 6.47 -9.39
N GLY A 109 8.29 7.16 -8.34
CA GLY A 109 7.14 6.72 -7.55
C GLY A 109 5.84 6.60 -8.38
N LYS A 110 5.58 7.57 -9.27
CA LYS A 110 4.42 7.56 -10.19
C LYS A 110 4.49 6.38 -11.16
N MET A 111 5.64 6.16 -11.79
CA MET A 111 5.83 5.06 -12.74
C MET A 111 5.66 3.68 -12.10
N SER A 112 6.11 3.52 -10.86
CA SER A 112 5.91 2.29 -10.09
C SER A 112 4.43 2.06 -9.77
N TYR A 113 3.71 3.11 -9.35
CA TYR A 113 2.29 3.04 -9.03
C TYR A 113 1.42 2.77 -10.27
N GLU A 114 1.67 3.46 -11.39
CA GLU A 114 0.92 3.27 -12.65
C GLU A 114 1.09 1.85 -13.20
N LYS A 115 2.31 1.29 -13.15
CA LYS A 115 2.55 -0.10 -13.54
C LYS A 115 1.82 -1.10 -12.64
N GLU A 116 1.77 -0.84 -11.34
CA GLU A 116 1.04 -1.71 -10.41
C GLU A 116 -0.47 -1.60 -10.60
N GLN A 117 -1.01 -0.40 -10.88
CA GLN A 117 -2.42 -0.19 -11.21
C GLN A 117 -2.81 -0.89 -12.51
N GLU A 118 -2.04 -0.75 -13.59
CA GLU A 118 -2.30 -1.47 -14.84
C GLU A 118 -2.23 -2.99 -14.65
N ARG A 119 -1.29 -3.47 -13.84
CA ARG A 119 -1.18 -4.90 -13.52
C ARG A 119 -2.40 -5.38 -12.73
N LEU A 120 -2.87 -4.61 -11.75
CA LEU A 120 -4.05 -4.95 -10.96
C LEU A 120 -5.33 -4.92 -11.80
N LEU A 121 -5.48 -3.94 -12.71
CA LEU A 121 -6.61 -3.87 -13.64
C LEU A 121 -6.66 -5.08 -14.57
N ARG A 122 -5.52 -5.48 -15.14
CA ARG A 122 -5.45 -6.69 -15.99
C ARG A 122 -5.83 -7.96 -15.23
N LEU A 123 -5.35 -8.11 -13.99
CA LEU A 123 -5.72 -9.23 -13.14
C LEU A 123 -7.21 -9.21 -12.78
N TRP A 124 -7.81 -8.02 -12.63
CA TRP A 124 -9.23 -7.87 -12.33
C TRP A 124 -10.10 -8.23 -13.54
N ASP A 125 -9.71 -7.82 -14.75
CA ASP A 125 -10.37 -8.17 -16.02
C ASP A 125 -10.24 -9.68 -16.32
N GLU A 126 -9.10 -10.29 -16.02
CA GLU A 126 -8.86 -11.73 -16.19
C GLU A 126 -9.73 -12.56 -15.23
N VAL A 127 -9.86 -12.13 -13.97
CA VAL A 127 -10.74 -12.77 -12.98
C VAL A 127 -12.22 -12.63 -13.36
N GLN A 128 -12.65 -11.47 -13.87
CA GLN A 128 -14.04 -11.29 -14.36
C GLN A 128 -14.35 -12.14 -15.59
N SER A 129 -13.35 -12.42 -16.44
CA SER A 129 -13.53 -13.26 -17.63
C SER A 129 -13.57 -14.75 -17.32
N GLU A 130 -12.97 -15.20 -16.21
CA GLU A 130 -13.04 -16.60 -15.76
C GLU A 130 -14.34 -16.91 -14.99
N GLU A 131 -14.98 -15.93 -14.35
CA GLU A 131 -16.25 -16.10 -13.62
C GLU A 131 -17.50 -16.19 -14.54
N GLU A 132 -17.40 -15.88 -15.83
CA GLU A 132 -18.51 -15.96 -16.80
C GLU A 132 -18.56 -17.27 -17.62
N PHE A 133 -17.86 -18.34 -17.20
CA PHE A 133 -17.83 -19.64 -17.91
C PHE A 133 -18.21 -20.85 -17.02
N ASP A 134 -19.20 -20.71 -16.14
CA ASP A 134 -19.88 -21.89 -15.57
C ASP A 134 -21.33 -21.55 -15.19
N ASP A 135 -22.17 -21.30 -16.20
CA ASP A 135 -23.61 -21.45 -16.06
C ASP A 135 -24.22 -21.89 -17.40
N GLY A 136 -24.47 -23.19 -17.51
CA GLY A 136 -25.43 -23.75 -18.46
C GLY A 136 -24.90 -24.77 -19.45
N GLU A 137 -24.95 -26.05 -19.07
CA GLU A 137 -25.85 -27.04 -19.69
C GLU A 137 -25.74 -28.38 -18.96
N GLU A 138 -26.61 -28.56 -17.97
CA GLU A 138 -27.04 -29.88 -17.49
C GLU A 138 -28.49 -30.07 -17.94
N GLU A 139 -28.71 -30.76 -19.07
CA GLU A 139 -29.91 -31.55 -19.38
C GLU A 139 -29.55 -32.74 -20.28
#